data_AF-A0A0A2LIT3-F1
#
_entry.id   AF-A0A0A2LIT3-F1
#
_cell.length_a   1.000
_cell.length_b   1.000
_cell.length_c   1.000
_cell.angle_alpha   90.00
_cell.angle_beta   90.00
_cell.angle_gamma   90.00
#
_symmetry.space_group_name_H-M   'P 1'
#
loop_
_entity.id
_entity.type
_entity.pdbx_description
1 polymer ?
#
loop_
_entity_poly.entity_id
_entity_poly.type
_entity_poly.pdbx_seq_one_letter_code
_entity_poly.pdbx_strand_id
1 'polypeptide(L)'
;MGREHFFLDYVVTQNGDTIYGAVKEELLKTYLLKFDNDKDQSFTRYEADKLKGYRYNGYVTTNKEPKDGIYTGLNAKKDTSIDNHDDYLIKNNDTIYGDVYKPLLGSRYIISKQGKKIKFKGEVGLVYKTGQYIYEYRDKPKVETLDSKEDWLLLLYKGKDLKLYGYATGHQGTCYFIEKDNEMYLLRMDEDWFELLNRLFVDKPSVLNYFKSGFLGFENIYLAVRYYDEHSN
;
A
#
# COMPACT_ATOMS: atom_id res chain seq x y z
N MET A 1 -26.50 7.20 4.41
CA MET A 1 -25.76 5.92 4.47
C MET A 1 -24.85 5.80 3.24
N GLY A 2 -23.77 6.58 3.15
CA GLY A 2 -23.05 6.68 1.86
C GLY A 2 -21.58 7.11 1.92
N ARG A 3 -20.90 6.93 3.06
CA ARG A 3 -19.47 7.28 3.21
C ARG A 3 -18.61 6.15 3.78
N GLU A 4 -19.20 5.06 4.27
CA GLU A 4 -18.47 4.06 5.07
C GLU A 4 -17.65 3.05 4.26
N HIS A 5 -17.68 3.07 2.92
CA HIS A 5 -17.01 2.05 2.10
C HIS A 5 -15.89 2.59 1.18
N PHE A 6 -15.53 3.88 1.26
CA PHE A 6 -14.60 4.50 0.30
C PHE A 6 -13.16 3.95 0.39
N PHE A 7 -12.78 3.49 1.58
CA PHE A 7 -11.45 2.98 1.87
C PHE A 7 -11.23 1.53 1.40
N LEU A 8 -12.29 0.75 1.16
CA LEU A 8 -12.25 -0.70 0.91
C LEU A 8 -11.63 -1.09 -0.44
N ASP A 9 -10.90 -2.19 -0.50
CA ASP A 9 -10.47 -2.76 -1.78
C ASP A 9 -11.65 -3.29 -2.61
N TYR A 10 -11.39 -3.66 -3.88
CA TYR A 10 -12.44 -4.20 -4.75
C TYR A 10 -11.92 -5.12 -5.84
N VAL A 11 -12.81 -5.95 -6.38
CA VAL A 11 -12.61 -6.71 -7.61
C VAL A 11 -13.70 -6.39 -8.62
N VAL A 12 -13.37 -6.48 -9.91
CA VAL A 12 -14.31 -6.32 -11.03
C VAL A 12 -14.44 -7.65 -11.74
N THR A 13 -15.62 -8.27 -11.67
CA THR A 13 -15.89 -9.59 -12.26
C THR A 13 -15.85 -9.53 -13.79
N GLN A 14 -15.81 -10.69 -14.46
CA GLN A 14 -15.93 -10.75 -15.94
C GLN A 14 -17.24 -10.14 -16.45
N ASN A 15 -18.31 -10.17 -15.65
CA ASN A 15 -19.58 -9.57 -16.02
C ASN A 15 -19.57 -8.04 -15.88
N GLY A 16 -18.57 -7.47 -15.20
CA GLY A 16 -18.44 -6.04 -14.95
C GLY A 16 -18.93 -5.59 -13.57
N ASP A 17 -19.41 -6.52 -12.75
CA ASP A 17 -19.84 -6.23 -11.38
C ASP A 17 -18.63 -5.84 -10.53
N THR A 18 -18.78 -4.78 -9.73
CA THR A 18 -17.74 -4.36 -8.79
C THR A 18 -18.12 -4.77 -7.39
N ILE A 19 -17.21 -5.46 -6.72
CA ILE A 19 -17.44 -6.04 -5.41
C ILE A 19 -16.39 -5.48 -4.44
N TYR A 20 -16.86 -4.78 -3.41
CA TYR A 20 -16.01 -4.11 -2.42
C TYR A 20 -15.83 -4.97 -1.17
N GLY A 21 -14.66 -4.86 -0.54
CA GLY A 21 -14.35 -5.59 0.68
C GLY A 21 -12.89 -5.49 1.10
N ALA A 22 -12.51 -6.35 2.04
CA ALA A 22 -11.12 -6.54 2.42
C ALA A 22 -10.50 -7.61 1.52
N VAL A 23 -9.53 -7.21 0.69
CA VAL A 23 -8.81 -8.13 -0.20
C VAL A 23 -7.55 -8.62 0.49
N LYS A 24 -7.28 -9.92 0.35
CA LYS A 24 -6.02 -10.56 0.68
C LYS A 24 -5.46 -11.22 -0.57
N GLU A 25 -4.18 -11.00 -0.85
CA GLU A 25 -3.48 -11.75 -1.90
C GLU A 25 -2.93 -13.07 -1.35
N GLU A 26 -3.16 -14.15 -2.10
CA GLU A 26 -2.54 -15.47 -1.94
C GLU A 26 -1.54 -15.73 -3.08
N LEU A 27 -0.85 -16.87 -3.00
CA LEU A 27 0.05 -17.35 -4.05
C LEU A 27 -0.62 -17.35 -5.43
N LEU A 28 0.19 -17.11 -6.47
CA LEU A 28 -0.22 -17.14 -7.88
C LEU A 28 -1.30 -16.10 -8.23
N LYS A 29 -1.27 -14.91 -7.60
CA LYS A 29 -2.22 -13.81 -7.86
C LYS A 29 -3.68 -14.22 -7.67
N THR A 30 -3.93 -15.04 -6.65
CA THR A 30 -5.29 -15.30 -6.18
C THR A 30 -5.65 -14.22 -5.17
N TYR A 31 -6.85 -13.64 -5.27
CA TYR A 31 -7.39 -12.70 -4.31
C TYR A 31 -8.54 -13.33 -3.52
N LEU A 32 -8.45 -13.27 -2.19
CA LEU A 32 -9.55 -13.59 -1.29
C LEU A 32 -10.23 -12.29 -0.87
N LEU A 33 -11.52 -12.16 -1.17
CA LEU A 33 -12.32 -11.01 -0.79
C LEU A 33 -13.25 -11.37 0.37
N LYS A 34 -13.18 -10.58 1.44
CA LYS A 34 -14.16 -10.60 2.53
C LYS A 34 -15.11 -9.42 2.39
N PHE A 35 -16.41 -9.68 2.33
CA PHE A 35 -17.43 -8.65 2.16
C PHE A 35 -17.73 -7.95 3.49
N ASP A 36 -18.02 -6.65 3.43
CA ASP A 36 -18.34 -5.84 4.61
C ASP A 36 -19.68 -6.24 5.25
N ASN A 37 -20.63 -6.73 4.44
CA ASN A 37 -21.98 -7.09 4.88
C ASN A 37 -22.17 -8.58 5.23
N ASP A 38 -21.12 -9.40 5.17
CA ASP A 38 -21.26 -10.84 5.38
C ASP A 38 -21.03 -11.22 6.85
N LYS A 39 -22.09 -11.68 7.51
CA LYS A 39 -22.05 -12.09 8.93
C LYS A 39 -21.20 -13.34 9.14
N ASP A 40 -21.06 -14.17 8.12
CA ASP A 40 -20.39 -15.48 8.22
C ASP A 40 -18.87 -15.37 8.06
N GLN A 41 -18.34 -14.14 7.92
CA GLN A 41 -16.90 -13.87 7.77
C GLN A 41 -16.23 -14.64 6.63
N SER A 42 -17.01 -15.08 5.63
CA SER A 42 -16.54 -15.95 4.57
C SER A 42 -15.67 -15.19 3.57
N PHE A 43 -14.67 -15.88 3.01
CA PHE A 43 -13.83 -15.36 1.95
C PHE A 43 -14.30 -15.94 0.61
N THR A 44 -14.47 -15.09 -0.38
CA THR A 44 -14.66 -15.52 -1.77
C THR A 44 -13.36 -15.43 -2.54
N ARG A 45 -13.01 -16.52 -3.22
CA ARG A 45 -11.78 -16.64 -4.02
C ARG A 45 -11.98 -16.14 -5.43
N TYR A 46 -11.08 -15.28 -5.89
CA TYR A 46 -10.99 -14.78 -7.26
C TYR A 46 -9.57 -14.99 -7.79
N GLU A 47 -9.45 -15.42 -9.05
CA GLU A 47 -8.15 -15.48 -9.74
C GLU A 47 -7.97 -14.22 -10.57
N ALA A 48 -6.78 -13.59 -10.52
CA ALA A 48 -6.52 -12.31 -11.18
C ALA A 48 -6.82 -12.32 -12.70
N ASP A 49 -6.48 -13.40 -13.38
CA ASP A 49 -6.71 -13.61 -14.82
C ASP A 49 -8.20 -13.76 -15.16
N LYS A 50 -9.02 -14.16 -14.18
CA LYS A 50 -10.47 -14.23 -14.26
C LYS A 50 -11.15 -12.94 -13.81
N LEU A 51 -10.43 -11.84 -13.58
CA LEU A 51 -11.01 -10.53 -13.28
C LEU A 51 -10.83 -9.55 -14.45
N LYS A 52 -11.79 -8.64 -14.62
CA LYS A 52 -11.60 -7.45 -15.49
C LYS A 52 -10.64 -6.44 -14.86
N GLY A 53 -10.51 -6.49 -13.55
CA GLY A 53 -9.43 -5.89 -12.78
C GLY A 53 -9.79 -5.81 -11.30
N TYR A 54 -8.95 -5.13 -10.53
CA TYR A 54 -9.04 -5.08 -9.07
C TYR A 54 -8.30 -3.88 -8.51
N ARG A 55 -8.62 -3.54 -7.26
CA ARG A 55 -7.82 -2.70 -6.36
C ARG A 55 -7.39 -3.54 -5.17
N TYR A 56 -6.09 -3.54 -4.88
CA TYR A 56 -5.53 -4.20 -3.70
C TYR A 56 -4.39 -3.34 -3.15
N ASN A 57 -4.45 -2.96 -1.87
CA ASN A 57 -3.42 -2.12 -1.23
C ASN A 57 -3.05 -0.86 -2.04
N GLY A 58 -4.05 -0.25 -2.69
CA GLY A 58 -3.87 0.94 -3.54
C GLY A 58 -3.40 0.66 -4.97
N TYR A 59 -2.95 -0.56 -5.28
CA TYR A 59 -2.63 -0.97 -6.66
C TYR A 59 -3.93 -1.23 -7.42
N VAL A 60 -4.12 -0.55 -8.56
CA VAL A 60 -5.29 -0.71 -9.43
C VAL A 60 -4.85 -1.26 -10.79
N THR A 61 -5.55 -2.28 -11.28
CA THR A 61 -5.24 -2.90 -12.59
C THR A 61 -6.16 -2.46 -13.73
N THR A 62 -7.22 -1.69 -13.44
CA THR A 62 -8.08 -1.11 -14.47
C THR A 62 -7.67 0.32 -14.81
N ASN A 63 -7.65 0.66 -16.11
CA ASN A 63 -7.41 2.04 -16.58
C ASN A 63 -8.65 2.96 -16.43
N LYS A 64 -9.79 2.42 -16.01
CA LYS A 64 -11.06 3.14 -15.82
C LYS A 64 -11.71 2.64 -14.54
N GLU A 65 -12.13 3.56 -13.68
CA GLU A 65 -13.01 3.24 -12.56
C GLU A 65 -14.34 2.66 -13.10
N PRO A 66 -14.91 1.64 -12.44
CA PRO A 66 -16.19 1.08 -12.84
C PRO A 66 -17.31 2.11 -12.67
N LYS A 67 -18.08 2.32 -13.73
CA LYS A 67 -19.17 3.32 -13.80
C LYS A 67 -20.35 3.03 -12.87
N ASP A 68 -20.51 1.79 -12.42
CA ASP A 68 -21.70 1.35 -11.66
C ASP A 68 -21.46 1.24 -10.15
N GLY A 69 -20.36 1.79 -9.63
CA GLY A 69 -20.21 2.03 -8.20
C GLY A 69 -21.02 3.24 -7.74
N ILE A 70 -21.44 3.26 -6.49
CA ILE A 70 -22.16 4.35 -5.76
C ILE A 70 -21.38 5.70 -5.75
N TYR A 71 -20.32 5.81 -6.54
CA TYR A 71 -19.38 6.92 -6.67
C TYR A 71 -19.58 7.75 -7.95
N THR A 72 -20.67 7.53 -8.71
CA THR A 72 -21.10 8.44 -9.78
C THR A 72 -21.61 9.76 -9.17
N GLY A 73 -20.70 10.66 -8.80
CA GLY A 73 -21.07 12.02 -8.37
C GLY A 73 -20.21 12.63 -7.27
N LEU A 74 -19.26 11.89 -6.70
CA LEU A 74 -18.20 12.52 -5.92
C LEU A 74 -17.18 13.05 -6.91
N ASN A 75 -16.89 14.35 -6.85
CA ASN A 75 -15.63 14.89 -7.34
C ASN A 75 -14.52 14.24 -6.50
N ALA A 76 -14.23 12.96 -6.76
CA ALA A 76 -12.97 12.38 -6.41
C ALA A 76 -11.97 13.38 -6.99
N LYS A 77 -11.13 13.96 -6.13
CA LYS A 77 -9.79 14.29 -6.59
C LYS A 77 -9.36 13.01 -7.28
N LYS A 78 -9.35 13.04 -8.61
CA LYS A 78 -8.70 12.07 -9.46
C LYS A 78 -7.45 11.74 -8.67
N ASP A 79 -7.40 10.57 -8.04
CA ASP A 79 -6.24 10.20 -7.25
C ASP A 79 -5.15 10.25 -8.31
N THR A 80 -4.38 11.35 -8.25
CA THR A 80 -3.86 11.96 -9.46
C THR A 80 -2.90 10.95 -9.99
N SER A 81 -3.39 10.26 -11.01
CA SER A 81 -2.67 9.34 -11.83
C SER A 81 -1.91 8.27 -11.04
N ILE A 82 -2.41 7.02 -11.13
CA ILE A 82 -1.51 5.98 -11.64
C ILE A 82 -1.15 6.45 -13.05
N ASP A 83 -0.25 7.42 -13.10
CA ASP A 83 0.32 7.86 -14.32
C ASP A 83 1.06 6.63 -14.79
N ASN A 84 0.84 6.28 -16.05
CA ASN A 84 1.85 5.60 -16.84
C ASN A 84 3.12 6.47 -16.97
N HIS A 85 3.51 7.16 -15.91
CA HIS A 85 4.76 7.86 -15.81
C HIS A 85 5.83 6.80 -15.76
N ASP A 86 6.80 7.05 -16.63
CA ASP A 86 8.12 6.48 -16.60
C ASP A 86 8.63 6.36 -15.16
N ASP A 87 9.45 5.35 -14.93
CA ASP A 87 10.23 5.21 -13.72
C ASP A 87 10.93 6.55 -13.39
N TYR A 88 11.12 6.80 -12.09
CA TYR A 88 11.71 8.05 -11.65
C TYR A 88 12.56 7.89 -10.40
N LEU A 89 13.43 8.87 -10.18
CA LEU A 89 14.24 9.07 -8.99
C LEU A 89 14.02 10.51 -8.50
N ILE A 90 13.62 10.67 -7.24
CA ILE A 90 13.60 11.96 -6.54
C ILE A 90 14.86 12.08 -5.70
N LYS A 91 15.67 13.10 -5.98
CA LYS A 91 16.88 13.43 -5.23
C LYS A 91 17.00 14.95 -5.11
N ASN A 92 17.24 15.46 -3.90
CA ASN A 92 17.43 16.90 -3.65
C ASN A 92 16.28 17.80 -4.17
N ASN A 93 15.03 17.36 -4.01
CA ASN A 93 13.82 18.00 -4.56
C ASN A 93 13.72 18.03 -6.09
N ASP A 94 14.63 17.40 -6.82
CA ASP A 94 14.54 17.21 -8.26
C ASP A 94 14.02 15.80 -8.59
N THR A 95 13.16 15.71 -9.60
CA THR A 95 12.68 14.44 -10.16
C THR A 95 13.36 14.14 -11.48
N ILE A 96 14.07 13.02 -11.55
CA ILE A 96 14.72 12.51 -12.75
C ILE A 96 13.88 11.35 -13.29
N TYR A 97 13.37 11.48 -14.51
CA TYR A 97 12.61 10.43 -15.19
C TYR A 97 13.50 9.57 -16.09
N GLY A 98 13.24 8.27 -16.12
CA GLY A 98 13.95 7.28 -16.93
C GLY A 98 13.98 5.90 -16.27
N ASP A 99 14.59 4.93 -16.95
CA ASP A 99 14.53 3.52 -16.51
C ASP A 99 15.35 3.28 -15.25
N VAL A 100 14.71 2.76 -14.19
CA VAL A 100 15.36 2.44 -12.91
C VAL A 100 15.81 0.99 -12.90
N TYR A 101 17.04 0.76 -12.49
CA TYR A 101 17.65 -0.57 -12.42
C TYR A 101 18.15 -0.87 -11.00
N LYS A 102 17.79 -2.06 -10.51
CA LYS A 102 18.26 -2.65 -9.25
C LYS A 102 19.09 -3.90 -9.55
N PRO A 103 20.41 -3.78 -9.79
CA PRO A 103 21.24 -4.94 -10.02
C PRO A 103 21.34 -5.79 -8.74
N LEU A 104 21.53 -7.10 -8.89
CA LEU A 104 21.77 -8.03 -7.77
C LEU A 104 23.04 -7.66 -6.98
N LEU A 105 24.04 -7.12 -7.69
CA LEU A 105 25.29 -6.63 -7.13
C LEU A 105 25.56 -5.20 -7.58
N GLY A 106 25.95 -4.34 -6.64
CA GLY A 106 26.29 -2.94 -6.89
C GLY A 106 25.15 -1.96 -6.61
N SER A 107 25.39 -0.69 -6.95
CA SER A 107 24.44 0.39 -6.67
C SER A 107 23.29 0.40 -7.68
N ARG A 108 22.10 0.77 -7.17
CA ARG A 108 20.95 1.12 -8.02
C ARG A 108 21.32 2.30 -8.93
N TYR A 109 20.68 2.38 -10.08
CA TYR A 109 20.90 3.49 -11.01
C TYR A 109 19.66 3.76 -11.85
N ILE A 110 19.57 4.98 -12.37
CA ILE A 110 18.58 5.39 -13.36
C ILE A 110 19.29 5.76 -14.67
N ILE A 111 18.71 5.37 -15.80
CA ILE A 111 19.11 5.89 -17.11
C ILE A 111 18.08 6.95 -17.49
N SER A 112 18.44 8.23 -17.36
CA SER A 112 17.54 9.34 -17.69
C SER A 112 17.07 9.28 -19.14
N LYS A 113 15.96 9.97 -19.47
CA LYS A 113 15.49 10.12 -20.86
C LYS A 113 16.54 10.66 -21.84
N GLN A 114 17.54 11.41 -21.36
CA GLN A 114 18.67 11.91 -22.16
C GLN A 114 19.81 10.88 -22.31
N GLY A 115 19.61 9.63 -21.88
CA GLY A 115 20.60 8.55 -21.95
C GLY A 115 21.68 8.59 -20.87
N LYS A 116 21.66 9.58 -19.97
CA LYS A 116 22.65 9.68 -18.87
C LYS A 116 22.36 8.66 -17.77
N LYS A 117 23.36 7.84 -17.45
CA LYS A 117 23.35 6.93 -16.30
C LYS A 117 23.70 7.66 -15.01
N ILE A 118 22.83 7.58 -14.01
CA ILE A 118 23.00 8.19 -12.69
C ILE A 118 22.89 7.10 -11.63
N LYS A 119 24.01 6.78 -10.98
CA LYS A 119 24.03 5.83 -9.86
C LYS A 119 23.56 6.53 -8.59
N PHE A 120 22.81 5.83 -7.76
CA PHE A 120 22.39 6.31 -6.46
C PHE A 120 22.55 5.23 -5.39
N LYS A 121 22.87 5.68 -4.18
CA LYS A 121 22.95 4.87 -2.97
C LYS A 121 21.83 5.28 -2.02
N GLY A 122 21.61 4.48 -0.98
CA GLY A 122 20.67 4.84 0.07
C GLY A 122 21.13 6.13 0.76
N GLU A 123 20.29 7.14 0.71
CA GLU A 123 20.40 8.41 1.42
C GLU A 123 19.00 8.70 1.96
N VAL A 124 18.84 9.04 3.24
CA VAL A 124 17.52 9.23 3.85
C VAL A 124 16.70 10.25 3.06
N GLY A 125 15.47 9.89 2.71
CA GLY A 125 14.56 10.72 1.92
C GLY A 125 14.72 10.59 0.40
N LEU A 126 15.67 9.78 -0.09
CA LEU A 126 15.74 9.44 -1.51
C LEU A 126 14.56 8.52 -1.86
N VAL A 127 13.87 8.81 -2.96
CA VAL A 127 12.69 8.06 -3.42
C VAL A 127 12.91 7.61 -4.85
N TYR A 128 12.54 6.38 -5.20
CA TYR A 128 12.45 5.98 -6.60
C TYR A 128 11.16 5.20 -6.88
N LYS A 129 10.66 5.30 -8.11
CA LYS A 129 9.58 4.46 -8.64
C LYS A 129 10.13 3.52 -9.68
N THR A 130 9.74 2.24 -9.61
CA THR A 130 9.97 1.27 -10.68
C THR A 130 8.72 0.44 -10.94
N GLY A 131 8.25 0.45 -12.17
CA GLY A 131 6.93 -0.07 -12.52
C GLY A 131 5.84 0.64 -11.69
N GLN A 132 5.04 -0.13 -10.96
CA GLN A 132 3.99 0.41 -10.07
C GLN A 132 4.47 0.70 -8.64
N TYR A 133 5.71 0.35 -8.30
CA TYR A 133 6.19 0.36 -6.92
C TYR A 133 7.02 1.61 -6.64
N ILE A 134 6.74 2.26 -5.52
CA ILE A 134 7.51 3.40 -5.01
C ILE A 134 8.29 2.94 -3.79
N TYR A 135 9.59 3.23 -3.77
CA TYR A 135 10.47 2.92 -2.66
C TYR A 135 11.05 4.22 -2.09
N GLU A 136 11.12 4.30 -0.77
CA GLU A 136 11.74 5.41 -0.04
C GLU A 136 12.85 4.84 0.85
N TYR A 137 14.02 5.49 0.84
CA TYR A 137 15.10 5.12 1.73
C TYR A 137 14.88 5.77 3.10
N ARG A 138 14.80 4.94 4.14
CA ARG A 138 14.44 5.34 5.49
C ARG A 138 15.34 4.70 6.53
N ASP A 139 15.47 5.41 7.65
CA ASP A 139 15.88 4.82 8.91
C ASP A 139 14.69 4.07 9.50
N LYS A 140 14.93 2.87 10.02
CA LYS A 140 13.90 2.01 10.60
C LYS A 140 14.39 1.26 11.84
N PRO A 141 13.47 0.91 12.76
CA PRO A 141 13.73 -0.15 13.73
C PRO A 141 14.18 -1.43 13.02
N LYS A 142 15.12 -2.15 13.64
CA LYS A 142 15.52 -3.47 13.14
C LYS A 142 14.39 -4.47 13.34
N VAL A 143 14.11 -5.26 12.32
CA VAL A 143 13.17 -6.40 12.40
C VAL A 143 13.82 -7.59 13.08
N GLU A 144 15.11 -7.81 12.83
CA GLU A 144 15.92 -8.89 13.41
C GLU A 144 17.36 -8.45 13.66
N THR A 145 18.14 -9.25 14.39
CA THR A 145 19.51 -8.88 14.82
C THR A 145 20.42 -8.47 13.65
N LEU A 146 20.34 -9.19 12.53
CA LEU A 146 21.16 -8.98 11.33
C LEU A 146 20.56 -7.98 10.34
N ASP A 147 19.40 -7.40 10.67
CA ASP A 147 18.75 -6.39 9.84
C ASP A 147 19.53 -5.06 9.87
N SER A 148 19.48 -4.34 8.75
CA SER A 148 20.00 -2.98 8.64
C SER A 148 19.04 -1.98 9.29
N LYS A 149 19.59 -0.93 9.91
CA LYS A 149 18.78 0.22 10.39
C LYS A 149 18.37 1.16 9.27
N GLU A 150 18.94 1.02 8.08
CA GLU A 150 18.68 1.88 6.93
C GLU A 150 18.37 0.98 5.73
N ASP A 151 17.22 1.16 5.10
CA ASP A 151 16.82 0.33 3.95
C ASP A 151 15.86 1.03 3.00
N TRP A 152 15.70 0.44 1.82
CA TRP A 152 14.68 0.79 0.83
C TRP A 152 13.36 0.13 1.22
N LEU A 153 12.43 0.92 1.73
CA LEU A 153 11.11 0.44 2.12
C LEU A 153 10.12 0.68 0.99
N LEU A 154 9.22 -0.29 0.76
CA LEU A 154 8.14 -0.14 -0.21
C LEU A 154 7.09 0.80 0.38
N LEU A 155 6.88 1.98 -0.21
CA LEU A 155 5.85 2.91 0.20
C LEU A 155 4.49 2.38 -0.26
N LEU A 156 3.68 1.92 0.69
CA LEU A 156 2.33 1.39 0.44
C LEU A 156 1.27 2.49 0.52
N TYR A 157 1.44 3.44 1.44
CA TYR A 157 0.50 4.56 1.59
C TYR A 157 1.24 5.82 2.05
N LYS A 158 0.85 6.97 1.49
CA LYS A 158 1.34 8.29 1.91
C LYS A 158 0.14 9.18 2.22
N GLY A 159 -0.20 9.26 3.50
CA GLY A 159 -1.22 10.15 4.02
C GLY A 159 -0.68 11.54 4.31
N LYS A 160 -1.54 12.37 4.89
CA LYS A 160 -1.19 13.71 5.39
C LYS A 160 -0.35 13.62 6.65
N ASP A 161 -0.78 12.78 7.59
CA ASP A 161 -0.22 12.71 8.94
C ASP A 161 0.57 11.42 9.21
N LEU A 162 0.54 10.48 8.27
CA LEU A 162 1.26 9.21 8.38
C LEU A 162 1.73 8.66 7.03
N LYS A 163 2.61 7.68 7.08
CA LYS A 163 2.96 6.82 5.93
C LYS A 163 2.96 5.36 6.36
N LEU A 164 2.66 4.48 5.41
CA LEU A 164 2.77 3.04 5.58
C LEU A 164 3.80 2.50 4.61
N TYR A 165 4.69 1.67 5.14
CA TYR A 165 5.69 0.96 4.39
C TYR A 165 5.56 -0.55 4.55
N GLY A 166 5.81 -1.27 3.46
CA GLY A 166 5.98 -2.73 3.45
C GLY A 166 7.47 -3.11 3.47
N TYR A 167 7.78 -4.16 4.22
CA TYR A 167 9.11 -4.72 4.30
C TYR A 167 9.07 -6.25 4.22
N ALA A 168 9.62 -6.81 3.15
CA ALA A 168 9.72 -8.25 2.96
C ALA A 168 11.07 -8.74 3.49
N THR A 169 11.08 -9.34 4.68
CA THR A 169 12.24 -10.14 5.13
C THR A 169 12.12 -11.51 4.47
N GLY A 170 13.23 -12.01 3.88
CA GLY A 170 13.21 -13.21 3.04
C GLY A 170 12.73 -14.51 3.70
N HIS A 171 12.33 -14.51 4.98
CA HIS A 171 11.89 -15.71 5.69
C HIS A 171 10.73 -15.52 6.70
N GLN A 172 10.18 -14.32 6.89
CA GLN A 172 9.03 -14.10 7.76
C GLN A 172 8.05 -13.15 7.07
N GLY A 173 6.75 -13.41 7.21
CA GLY A 173 5.70 -12.68 6.51
C GLY A 173 5.89 -11.16 6.58
N THR A 174 5.52 -10.48 5.49
CA THR A 174 5.62 -9.03 5.29
C THR A 174 5.42 -8.25 6.58
N CYS A 175 6.48 -7.61 7.08
CA CYS A 175 6.37 -6.67 8.19
C CYS A 175 5.95 -5.30 7.64
N TYR A 176 5.30 -4.50 8.47
CA TYR A 176 4.95 -3.13 8.11
C TYR A 176 5.69 -2.13 9.00
N PHE A 177 5.94 -0.95 8.45
CA PHE A 177 6.31 0.21 9.26
C PHE A 177 5.26 1.29 9.08
N ILE A 178 4.76 1.84 10.19
CA ILE A 178 3.98 3.09 10.16
C ILE A 178 4.90 4.21 10.59
N GLU A 179 5.00 5.24 9.75
CA GLU A 179 5.60 6.51 10.14
C GLU A 179 4.50 7.46 10.57
N LYS A 180 4.57 7.97 11.80
CA LYS A 180 3.62 8.96 12.33
C LYS A 180 4.39 9.89 13.25
N ASP A 181 4.15 11.19 13.16
CA ASP A 181 4.84 12.21 13.98
C ASP A 181 6.38 12.16 13.84
N ASN A 182 6.88 11.81 12.65
CA ASN A 182 8.30 11.56 12.32
C ASN A 182 8.94 10.38 13.08
N GLU A 183 8.15 9.53 13.72
CA GLU A 183 8.62 8.29 14.34
C GLU A 183 8.21 7.07 13.52
N MET A 184 9.10 6.08 13.44
CA MET A 184 8.89 4.83 12.71
C MET A 184 8.53 3.70 13.68
N TYR A 185 7.33 3.13 13.50
CA TYR A 185 6.79 2.04 14.32
C TYR A 185 6.75 0.74 13.53
N LEU A 186 7.37 -0.30 14.05
CA LEU A 186 7.40 -1.63 13.46
C LEU A 186 6.14 -2.42 13.85
N LEU A 187 5.44 -2.96 12.86
CA LEU A 187 4.31 -3.87 13.01
C LEU A 187 4.73 -5.26 12.50
N ARG A 188 4.70 -6.23 13.42
CA ARG A 188 5.02 -7.63 13.15
C ARG A 188 3.83 -8.51 13.47
N MET A 189 3.59 -9.50 12.62
CA MET A 189 2.45 -10.40 12.77
C MET A 189 2.56 -11.28 14.02
N ASP A 190 3.79 -11.59 14.45
CA ASP A 190 4.11 -12.41 15.63
C ASP A 190 4.18 -11.62 16.95
N GLU A 191 3.93 -10.31 16.92
CA GLU A 191 3.89 -9.43 18.09
C GLU A 191 2.47 -8.88 18.33
N ASP A 192 2.25 -8.13 19.41
CA ASP A 192 0.96 -7.47 19.68
C ASP A 192 0.77 -6.21 18.81
N TRP A 193 0.70 -6.43 17.50
CA TRP A 193 0.52 -5.38 16.51
C TRP A 193 -0.82 -4.63 16.71
N PHE A 194 -1.83 -5.29 17.28
CA PHE A 194 -3.13 -4.66 17.51
C PHE A 194 -3.08 -3.67 18.67
N GLU A 195 -2.35 -3.96 19.75
CA GLU A 195 -2.09 -2.99 20.81
C GLU A 195 -1.34 -1.77 20.28
N LEU A 196 -0.34 -1.98 19.42
CA LEU A 196 0.37 -0.87 18.79
C LEU A 196 -0.56 0.01 17.93
N LEU A 197 -1.42 -0.60 17.09
CA LEU A 197 -2.42 0.16 16.33
C LEU A 197 -3.38 0.92 17.24
N ASN A 198 -3.80 0.32 18.37
CA ASN A 198 -4.66 0.98 19.35
C ASN A 198 -4.00 2.24 19.94
N ARG A 199 -2.68 2.18 20.18
CA ARG A 199 -1.89 3.34 20.61
C ARG A 199 -1.74 4.39 19.51
N LEU A 200 -1.43 3.97 18.29
CA LEU A 200 -1.18 4.88 17.17
C LEU A 200 -2.45 5.60 16.68
N PHE A 201 -3.61 4.95 16.78
CA PHE A 201 -4.90 5.46 16.34
C PHE A 201 -5.84 5.78 17.52
N VAL A 202 -5.27 6.12 18.68
CA VAL A 202 -6.05 6.42 19.90
C VAL A 202 -7.00 7.61 19.73
N ASP A 203 -6.61 8.56 18.88
CA ASP A 203 -7.39 9.72 18.46
C ASP A 203 -8.54 9.35 17.52
N LYS A 204 -8.56 8.11 17.02
CA LYS A 204 -9.54 7.64 16.04
C LYS A 204 -9.95 6.17 16.26
N PRO A 205 -10.66 5.89 17.35
CA PRO A 205 -10.98 4.51 17.75
C PRO A 205 -11.88 3.77 16.75
N SER A 206 -12.60 4.45 15.86
CA SER A 206 -13.47 3.81 14.87
C SER A 206 -12.70 2.95 13.87
N VAL A 207 -11.43 3.26 13.57
CA VAL A 207 -10.54 2.44 12.72
C VAL A 207 -10.44 1.02 13.28
N LEU A 208 -10.33 0.93 14.61
CA LEU A 208 -10.08 -0.32 15.33
C LEU A 208 -11.30 -1.23 15.37
N ASN A 209 -12.50 -0.69 15.15
CA ASN A 209 -13.73 -1.48 15.17
C ASN A 209 -13.74 -2.55 14.06
N TYR A 210 -13.13 -2.27 12.91
CA TYR A 210 -13.03 -3.21 11.81
C TYR A 210 -12.09 -4.39 12.11
N PHE A 211 -11.08 -4.19 12.96
CA PHE A 211 -10.25 -5.29 13.45
C PHE A 211 -10.95 -6.06 14.58
N LYS A 212 -11.61 -5.35 15.50
CA LYS A 212 -12.38 -5.96 16.61
C LYS A 212 -13.53 -6.83 16.10
N SER A 213 -14.16 -6.46 15.00
CA SER A 213 -15.20 -7.28 14.34
C SER A 213 -14.64 -8.48 13.57
N GLY A 214 -13.31 -8.54 13.41
CA GLY A 214 -12.62 -9.53 12.58
C GLY A 214 -12.72 -9.25 11.08
N PHE A 215 -13.28 -8.12 10.65
CA PHE A 215 -13.39 -7.78 9.23
C PHE A 215 -12.02 -7.52 8.59
N LEU A 216 -11.13 -6.79 9.27
CA LEU A 216 -9.75 -6.59 8.84
C LEU A 216 -8.79 -7.48 9.64
N GLY A 217 -7.81 -8.05 8.93
CA GLY A 217 -6.65 -8.74 9.52
C GLY A 217 -5.36 -7.93 9.36
N PHE A 218 -4.25 -8.51 9.81
CA PHE A 218 -2.91 -7.92 9.68
C PHE A 218 -2.54 -7.63 8.21
N GLU A 219 -2.98 -8.47 7.28
CA GLU A 219 -2.84 -8.29 5.84
C GLU A 219 -3.54 -7.05 5.29
N ASN A 220 -4.50 -6.47 6.05
CA ASN A 220 -5.29 -5.32 5.63
C ASN A 220 -4.90 -4.00 6.32
N ILE A 221 -3.69 -3.92 6.88
CA ILE A 221 -3.19 -2.69 7.54
C ILE A 221 -3.29 -1.46 6.61
N TYR A 222 -3.10 -1.63 5.30
CA TYR A 222 -3.31 -0.57 4.32
C TYR A 222 -4.70 0.06 4.41
N LEU A 223 -5.76 -0.76 4.50
CA LEU A 223 -7.15 -0.29 4.55
C LEU A 223 -7.42 0.50 5.83
N ALA A 224 -6.85 0.04 6.95
CA ALA A 224 -6.96 0.74 8.22
C ALA A 224 -6.24 2.08 8.22
N VAL A 225 -5.02 2.11 7.71
CA VAL A 225 -4.20 3.33 7.57
C VAL A 225 -4.90 4.35 6.67
N ARG A 226 -5.45 3.89 5.54
CA ARG A 226 -6.22 4.74 4.63
C ARG A 226 -7.49 5.29 5.29
N TYR A 227 -8.25 4.43 5.99
CA TYR A 227 -9.44 4.86 6.73
C TYR A 227 -9.10 5.92 7.78
N TYR A 228 -7.96 5.74 8.47
CA TYR A 228 -7.46 6.71 9.43
C TYR A 228 -7.27 8.08 8.77
N ASP A 229 -6.46 8.15 7.72
CA ASP A 229 -6.09 9.40 7.04
C ASP A 229 -7.30 10.09 6.38
N GLU A 230 -8.17 9.35 5.69
CA GLU A 230 -9.33 9.91 4.98
C GLU A 230 -10.39 10.52 5.90
N HIS A 231 -10.36 10.17 7.18
CA HIS A 231 -11.29 10.69 8.17
C HIS A 231 -10.57 11.58 9.20
N SER A 232 -9.27 11.85 9.05
CA SER A 232 -8.55 12.86 9.82
C SER A 232 -8.84 14.25 9.26
N ASN A 233 -8.93 15.27 10.13
CA ASN A 233 -9.32 16.64 9.76
C ASN A 233 -8.24 17.40 8.96
#